data_AF-A0A7Y9RR99-F1
#
_entry.id   AF-A0A7Y9RR99-F1
#
_cell.length_a   1.000
_cell.length_b   1.000
_cell.length_c   1.000
_cell.angle_alpha   90.00
_cell.angle_beta   90.00
_cell.angle_gamma   90.00
#
_symmetry.space_group_name_H-M   'P 1'
#
loop_
_entity.id
_entity.type
_entity.pdbx_description
1 polymer ?
#
loop_
_entity_poly.entity_id
_entity_poly.type
_entity_poly.pdbx_seq_one_letter_code
_entity_poly.pdbx_strand_id
1 'polypeptide(L)'
;MAVAALKSAKREFAVPSLSEASPHYAKLVTRRDELHVQRAATDAEIHRLVGAMRTAPRALHRAKIAELVGDPAPDGEAPVPSRERLNELRQHLSAIDEAISLIETGIAQERIKASVVVCEQAQDEHRRRVREMCFKLIELREAMLDYSELVDSFNAEDIAWSRLSPSQLLVLGNPRDRQSEAALYLRAAVKSGFLDQKEVPEAIR
;
A
#
# COMPACT_ATOMS: atom_id res chain seq x y z
N MET A 1 20.89 -17.51 25.88
CA MET A 1 21.12 -18.23 24.60
C MET A 1 19.94 -19.10 24.14
N ALA A 2 18.84 -19.25 24.89
CA ALA A 2 17.68 -20.06 24.49
C ALA A 2 16.61 -19.32 23.65
N VAL A 3 16.71 -17.98 23.49
CA VAL A 3 15.71 -17.19 22.74
C VAL A 3 15.99 -17.15 21.24
N ALA A 4 17.22 -17.47 20.81
CA ALA A 4 17.60 -17.50 19.39
C ALA A 4 17.15 -18.79 18.66
N ALA A 5 16.87 -19.88 19.40
CA ALA A 5 16.50 -21.17 18.83
C ALA A 5 14.99 -21.33 18.54
N LEU A 6 14.13 -20.43 19.04
CA LEU A 6 12.70 -20.38 18.71
C LEU A 6 12.40 -19.65 17.40
N LYS A 7 13.42 -19.08 16.74
CA LYS A 7 13.30 -18.35 15.47
C LYS A 7 13.28 -19.25 14.22
N SER A 8 13.37 -20.57 14.38
CA SER A 8 13.75 -21.50 13.31
C SER A 8 12.60 -22.25 12.59
N ALA A 9 11.31 -21.94 12.81
CA ALA A 9 10.25 -22.74 12.14
C ALA A 9 8.92 -22.04 11.82
N LYS A 10 8.81 -20.70 11.84
CA LYS A 10 7.71 -20.01 11.16
C LYS A 10 8.25 -19.55 9.81
N ARG A 11 8.03 -20.32 8.73
CA ARG A 11 8.14 -19.75 7.37
C ARG A 11 7.20 -18.55 7.36
N GLU A 12 7.76 -17.36 7.26
CA GLU A 12 6.99 -16.13 7.26
C GLU A 12 6.16 -16.13 5.98
N PHE A 13 4.84 -16.28 6.10
CA PHE A 13 3.96 -16.19 4.94
C PHE A 13 4.15 -14.81 4.32
N ALA A 14 4.59 -14.80 3.06
CA ALA A 14 4.74 -13.60 2.25
C ALA A 14 3.45 -13.39 1.45
N VAL A 15 2.87 -12.20 1.57
CA VAL A 15 1.68 -11.83 0.78
C VAL A 15 2.11 -11.65 -0.67
N PRO A 16 1.50 -12.36 -1.63
CA PRO A 16 1.78 -12.17 -3.05
C PRO A 16 1.44 -10.73 -3.49
N SER A 17 2.26 -10.17 -4.37
CA SER A 17 1.94 -8.90 -5.00
C SER A 17 0.81 -9.05 -6.02
N LEU A 18 0.13 -7.94 -6.33
CA LEU A 18 -0.94 -7.94 -7.33
C LEU A 18 -0.44 -8.32 -8.73
N SER A 19 0.81 -7.98 -9.05
CA SER A 19 1.44 -8.33 -10.33
C SER A 19 1.76 -9.82 -10.45
N GLU A 20 2.08 -10.48 -9.33
CA GLU A 20 2.24 -11.94 -9.30
C GLU A 20 0.88 -12.66 -9.38
N ALA A 21 -0.15 -12.08 -8.77
CA ALA A 21 -1.49 -12.66 -8.73
C ALA A 21 -2.28 -12.48 -10.04
N SER A 22 -2.05 -11.39 -10.79
CA SER A 22 -2.69 -11.16 -12.09
C SER A 22 -1.67 -10.72 -13.14
N PRO A 23 -1.38 -11.58 -14.14
CA PRO A 23 -0.57 -11.21 -15.30
C PRO A 23 -1.17 -10.03 -16.09
N HIS A 24 -2.49 -9.87 -16.06
CA HIS A 24 -3.16 -8.75 -16.73
C HIS A 24 -2.90 -7.43 -15.99
N TYR A 25 -2.96 -7.44 -14.65
CA TYR A 25 -2.57 -6.29 -13.83
C TYR A 25 -1.11 -5.89 -14.10
N ALA A 26 -0.20 -6.86 -14.09
CA ALA A 26 1.22 -6.63 -14.35
C ALA A 26 1.44 -5.96 -15.72
N LYS A 27 0.78 -6.46 -16.78
CA LYS A 27 0.87 -5.87 -18.14
C LYS A 27 0.40 -4.42 -18.17
N LEU A 28 -0.71 -4.09 -17.52
CA LEU A 28 -1.22 -2.72 -17.48
C LEU A 28 -0.27 -1.77 -16.73
N VAL A 29 0.30 -2.22 -15.61
CA VAL A 29 1.29 -1.46 -14.85
C VAL A 29 2.55 -1.22 -15.69
N THR A 30 3.11 -2.26 -16.31
CA THR A 30 4.26 -2.11 -17.22
C THR A 30 3.95 -1.14 -18.35
N ARG A 31 2.76 -1.25 -18.96
CA ARG A 31 2.39 -0.37 -20.06
C ARG A 31 2.23 1.09 -19.63
N ARG A 32 1.67 1.35 -18.44
CA ARG A 32 1.59 2.69 -17.86
C ARG A 32 3.00 3.28 -17.68
N ASP A 33 3.93 2.49 -17.14
CA ASP A 33 5.29 2.94 -16.89
C ASP A 33 6.03 3.26 -18.20
N GLU A 34 5.84 2.44 -19.24
CA GLU A 34 6.32 2.73 -20.60
C GLU A 34 5.75 4.05 -21.15
N LEU A 35 4.44 4.30 -20.98
CA LEU A 35 3.82 5.54 -21.45
C LEU A 35 4.33 6.76 -20.68
N HIS A 36 4.59 6.67 -19.39
CA HIS A 36 5.20 7.77 -18.63
C HIS A 36 6.61 8.09 -19.13
N VAL A 37 7.41 7.08 -19.48
CA VAL A 37 8.74 7.28 -20.09
C VAL A 37 8.60 7.97 -21.45
N GLN A 38 7.66 7.53 -22.29
CA GLN A 38 7.39 8.17 -23.60
C GLN A 38 6.91 9.60 -23.46
N ARG A 39 6.04 9.87 -22.48
CA ARG A 39 5.54 11.20 -22.14
C ARG A 39 6.68 12.13 -21.78
N ALA A 40 7.55 11.70 -20.86
CA ALA A 40 8.70 12.49 -20.42
C ALA A 40 9.69 12.78 -21.57
N ALA A 41 9.92 11.81 -22.45
CA ALA A 41 10.75 11.99 -23.63
C ALA A 41 10.15 13.02 -24.62
N THR A 42 8.83 12.93 -24.85
CA THR A 42 8.09 13.84 -25.74
C THR A 42 8.09 15.27 -25.18
N ASP A 43 7.84 15.43 -23.87
CA ASP A 43 7.92 16.72 -23.18
C ASP A 43 9.32 17.35 -23.31
N ALA A 44 10.38 16.55 -23.13
CA ALA A 44 11.75 17.02 -23.30
C ALA A 44 12.05 17.47 -24.74
N GLU A 45 11.54 16.76 -25.74
CA GLU A 45 11.68 17.15 -27.15
C GLU A 45 10.93 18.46 -27.46
N ILE A 46 9.70 18.61 -26.95
CA ILE A 46 8.93 19.85 -27.06
C ILE A 46 9.71 21.02 -26.45
N HIS A 47 10.24 20.86 -25.24
CA HIS A 47 11.02 21.91 -24.59
C HIS A 47 12.27 22.30 -25.38
N ARG A 48 13.00 21.32 -25.94
CA ARG A 48 14.16 21.57 -26.81
C ARG A 48 13.77 22.34 -28.07
N LEU A 49 12.71 21.93 -28.76
CA LEU A 49 12.23 22.60 -29.98
C LEU A 49 11.76 24.02 -29.70
N VAL A 50 10.99 24.24 -28.64
CA VAL A 50 10.55 25.58 -28.22
C VAL A 50 11.76 26.46 -27.90
N GLY A 51 12.78 25.92 -27.22
CA GLY A 51 14.05 26.62 -26.97
C GLY A 51 14.74 27.05 -28.26
N ALA A 52 14.91 26.12 -29.20
CA ALA A 52 15.56 26.37 -30.49
C ALA A 52 14.80 27.41 -31.33
N MET A 53 13.46 27.34 -31.36
CA MET A 53 12.62 28.32 -32.07
C MET A 53 12.71 29.72 -31.49
N ARG A 54 12.92 29.87 -30.17
CA ARG A 54 13.11 31.18 -29.53
C ARG A 54 14.47 31.80 -29.88
N THR A 55 15.49 30.98 -30.10
CA THR A 55 16.84 31.45 -30.44
C THR A 55 17.06 31.66 -31.94
N ALA A 56 16.27 31.00 -32.80
CA ALA A 56 16.40 31.08 -34.26
C ALA A 56 16.34 32.51 -34.84
N PRO A 57 15.43 33.42 -34.43
CA PRO A 57 15.43 34.79 -34.94
C PRO A 57 16.71 35.57 -34.62
N ARG A 58 17.36 35.28 -33.48
CA ARG A 58 18.63 35.89 -33.06
C ARG A 58 19.83 35.33 -33.81
N ALA A 59 19.73 34.11 -34.35
CA ALA A 59 20.74 33.50 -35.20
C ALA A 59 20.67 34.13 -36.61
N LEU A 60 19.47 34.11 -37.22
CA LEU A 60 19.21 34.74 -38.52
C LEU A 60 19.58 36.23 -38.55
N HIS A 61 19.28 36.97 -37.48
CA HIS A 61 19.66 38.39 -37.38
C HIS A 61 21.18 38.58 -37.28
N ARG A 62 21.90 37.69 -36.57
CA ARG A 62 23.37 37.72 -36.50
C ARG A 62 24.02 37.34 -37.83
N ALA A 63 23.48 36.34 -38.53
CA ALA A 63 23.92 35.97 -39.87
C ALA A 63 23.77 37.15 -40.86
N LYS A 64 22.64 37.86 -40.79
CA LYS A 64 22.37 39.04 -41.63
C LYS A 64 23.27 40.24 -41.31
N ILE A 65 23.66 40.41 -40.03
CA ILE A 65 24.66 41.42 -39.63
C ILE A 65 26.05 41.03 -40.14
N ALA A 66 26.46 39.77 -40.02
CA ALA A 66 27.76 39.30 -40.51
C ALA A 66 27.91 39.51 -42.02
N GLU A 67 26.85 39.21 -42.79
CA GLU A 67 26.77 39.49 -44.23
C GLU A 67 26.95 40.98 -44.54
N LEU A 68 26.33 41.88 -43.76
CA LEU A 68 26.45 43.33 -43.95
C LEU A 68 27.83 43.89 -43.59
N VAL A 69 28.56 43.23 -42.69
CA VAL A 69 29.89 43.67 -42.21
C VAL A 69 31.01 43.05 -43.06
N GLY A 70 30.71 42.08 -43.92
CA GLY A 70 31.69 41.40 -44.78
C GLY A 70 32.52 40.34 -44.05
N ASP A 71 32.10 39.96 -42.84
CA ASP A 71 32.68 38.82 -42.13
C ASP A 71 32.13 37.51 -42.72
N PRO A 72 32.92 36.42 -42.77
CA PRO A 72 32.42 35.12 -43.18
C PRO A 72 31.29 34.70 -42.24
N ALA A 73 30.11 34.42 -42.81
CA ALA A 73 28.98 33.92 -42.06
C ALA A 73 29.39 32.64 -41.31
N PRO A 74 28.99 32.44 -40.05
CA PRO A 74 29.30 31.21 -39.33
C PRO A 74 28.68 30.02 -40.06
N ASP A 75 29.53 29.12 -40.55
CA ASP A 75 29.11 27.87 -41.21
C ASP A 75 28.27 27.02 -40.25
N GLY A 76 27.07 26.62 -40.71
CA GLY A 76 26.28 25.55 -40.07
C GLY A 76 25.01 25.97 -39.34
N GLU A 77 24.24 26.95 -39.84
CA GLU A 77 22.92 27.23 -39.27
C GLU A 77 21.96 26.06 -39.51
N ALA A 78 21.65 25.35 -38.41
CA ALA A 78 20.67 24.27 -38.38
C ALA A 78 19.31 24.74 -38.93
N PRO A 79 18.57 23.87 -39.64
CA PRO A 79 17.27 24.23 -40.19
C PRO A 79 16.34 24.77 -39.09
N VAL A 80 15.60 25.83 -39.42
CA VAL A 80 14.60 26.43 -38.52
C VAL A 80 13.64 25.31 -38.07
N PRO A 81 13.47 25.07 -36.75
CA PRO A 81 12.58 24.01 -36.29
C PRO A 81 11.14 24.28 -36.77
N SER A 82 10.51 23.29 -37.41
CA SER A 82 9.19 23.49 -38.01
C SER A 82 8.09 23.57 -36.94
N ARG A 83 7.18 24.53 -37.11
CA ARG A 83 5.95 24.63 -36.28
C ARG A 83 5.09 23.38 -36.39
N GLU A 84 5.14 22.71 -37.53
CA GLU A 84 4.45 21.44 -37.80
C GLU A 84 4.94 20.35 -36.86
N ARG A 85 6.25 20.16 -36.72
CA ARG A 85 6.83 19.17 -35.80
C ARG A 85 6.45 19.43 -34.35
N LEU A 86 6.42 20.69 -33.93
CA LEU A 86 5.95 21.07 -32.59
C LEU A 86 4.48 20.69 -32.38
N ASN A 87 3.63 20.89 -33.40
CA ASN A 87 2.22 20.53 -33.34
C ASN A 87 2.02 19.02 -33.27
N GLU A 88 2.75 18.24 -34.07
CA GLU A 88 2.76 16.77 -34.02
C GLU A 88 3.11 16.25 -32.62
N LEU A 89 4.19 16.78 -32.01
CA LEU A 89 4.60 16.35 -30.68
C LEU A 89 3.57 16.71 -29.60
N ARG A 90 2.90 17.86 -29.72
CA ARG A 90 1.82 18.24 -28.80
C ARG A 90 0.60 17.33 -28.94
N GLN A 91 0.23 16.98 -30.18
CA GLN A 91 -0.84 16.02 -30.43
C GLN A 91 -0.47 14.63 -29.89
N HIS A 92 0.78 14.20 -30.09
CA HIS A 92 1.28 12.94 -29.55
C HIS A 92 1.24 12.92 -28.02
N LEU A 93 1.67 14.02 -27.37
CA LEU A 93 1.59 14.16 -25.91
C LEU A 93 0.15 14.05 -25.39
N SER A 94 -0.80 14.74 -26.04
CA SER A 94 -2.23 14.64 -25.70
C SER A 94 -2.74 13.20 -25.81
N ALA A 95 -2.37 12.50 -26.89
CA ALA A 95 -2.74 11.10 -27.08
C ALA A 95 -2.13 10.16 -26.02
N ILE A 96 -0.89 10.44 -25.59
CA ILE A 96 -0.24 9.70 -24.49
C ILE A 96 -1.00 9.95 -23.16
N ASP A 97 -1.37 11.19 -22.87
CA ASP A 97 -2.09 11.54 -21.64
C ASP A 97 -3.48 10.88 -21.59
N GLU A 98 -4.19 10.84 -22.72
CA GLU A 98 -5.46 10.10 -22.87
C GLU A 98 -5.26 8.60 -22.68
N ALA A 99 -4.21 8.03 -23.28
CA ALA A 99 -3.88 6.61 -23.15
C ALA A 99 -3.53 6.22 -21.70
N ILE A 100 -2.78 7.07 -20.99
CA ILE A 100 -2.48 6.88 -19.56
C ILE A 100 -3.78 6.86 -18.75
N SER A 101 -4.67 7.84 -18.97
CA SER A 101 -5.95 7.94 -18.26
C SER A 101 -6.82 6.69 -18.46
N LEU A 102 -6.85 6.15 -19.68
CA LEU A 102 -7.56 4.90 -19.98
C LEU A 102 -6.94 3.70 -19.26
N ILE A 103 -5.60 3.59 -19.26
CA ILE A 103 -4.90 2.50 -18.57
C ILE A 103 -5.08 2.59 -17.06
N GLU A 104 -5.06 3.78 -16.46
CA GLU A 104 -5.30 3.95 -15.03
C GLU A 104 -6.68 3.45 -14.61
N THR A 105 -7.70 3.73 -15.43
CA THR A 105 -9.05 3.19 -15.23
C THR A 105 -9.04 1.66 -15.29
N GLY A 106 -8.33 1.08 -16.26
CA GLY A 106 -8.15 -0.37 -16.38
C GLY A 106 -7.41 -0.99 -15.19
N ILE A 107 -6.34 -0.34 -14.71
CA ILE A 107 -5.57 -0.75 -13.53
C ILE A 107 -6.47 -0.76 -12.30
N ALA A 108 -7.32 0.26 -12.11
CA ALA A 108 -8.22 0.32 -10.97
C ALA A 108 -9.22 -0.86 -10.95
N GLN A 109 -9.78 -1.22 -12.10
CA GLN A 109 -10.67 -2.37 -12.24
C GLN A 109 -9.93 -3.69 -12.03
N GLU A 110 -8.76 -3.84 -12.63
CA GLU A 110 -7.98 -5.07 -12.55
C GLU A 110 -7.38 -5.27 -11.15
N ARG A 111 -7.06 -4.18 -10.44
CA ARG A 111 -6.65 -4.21 -9.03
C ARG A 111 -7.68 -4.94 -8.18
N ILE A 112 -8.97 -4.64 -8.35
CA ILE A 112 -10.03 -5.28 -7.56
C ILE A 112 -10.02 -6.80 -7.80
N LYS A 113 -9.91 -7.22 -9.07
CA LYS A 113 -9.86 -8.66 -9.42
C LYS A 113 -8.60 -9.34 -8.87
N ALA A 114 -7.44 -8.72 -9.04
CA ALA A 114 -6.17 -9.23 -8.52
C ALA A 114 -6.19 -9.31 -6.98
N SER A 115 -6.81 -8.34 -6.30
CA SER A 115 -6.98 -8.36 -4.85
C SER A 115 -7.83 -9.53 -4.37
N VAL A 116 -8.89 -9.90 -5.10
CA VAL A 116 -9.69 -11.10 -4.78
C VAL A 116 -8.81 -12.36 -4.79
N VAL A 117 -7.99 -12.54 -5.84
CA VAL A 117 -7.08 -13.68 -5.96
C VAL A 117 -6.06 -13.72 -4.81
N VAL A 118 -5.46 -12.57 -4.46
CA VAL A 118 -4.53 -12.50 -3.32
C VAL A 118 -5.24 -12.83 -2.00
N CYS A 119 -6.45 -12.32 -1.79
CA CYS A 119 -7.24 -12.61 -0.60
C CYS A 119 -7.59 -14.10 -0.47
N GLU A 120 -7.94 -14.75 -1.57
CA GLU A 120 -8.19 -16.20 -1.61
C GLU A 120 -6.92 -16.99 -1.25
N GLN A 121 -5.76 -16.61 -1.81
CA GLN A 121 -4.47 -17.23 -1.49
C GLN A 121 -4.05 -17.00 -0.03
N ALA A 122 -4.41 -15.87 0.56
CA ALA A 122 -4.09 -15.51 1.94
C ALA A 122 -5.14 -15.97 2.96
N GLN A 123 -6.26 -16.55 2.52
CA GLN A 123 -7.41 -16.84 3.37
C GLN A 123 -7.06 -17.77 4.54
N ASP A 124 -6.34 -18.86 4.26
CA ASP A 124 -5.98 -19.85 5.28
C ASP A 124 -4.99 -19.29 6.30
N GLU A 125 -4.00 -18.51 5.85
CA GLU A 125 -3.05 -17.86 6.75
C GLU A 125 -3.74 -16.79 7.61
N HIS A 126 -4.64 -16.00 7.02
CA HIS A 126 -5.44 -15.04 7.77
C HIS A 126 -6.29 -15.75 8.83
N ARG A 127 -7.00 -16.82 8.46
CA ARG A 127 -7.77 -17.64 9.40
C ARG A 127 -6.88 -18.19 10.51
N ARG A 128 -5.71 -18.74 10.18
CA ARG A 128 -4.74 -19.27 11.15
C ARG A 128 -4.31 -18.20 12.16
N ARG A 129 -3.98 -16.99 11.69
CA ARG A 129 -3.55 -15.88 12.56
C ARG A 129 -4.67 -15.35 13.45
N VAL A 130 -5.87 -15.15 12.90
CA VAL A 130 -7.04 -14.72 13.69
C VAL A 130 -7.37 -15.75 14.76
N ARG A 131 -7.36 -17.04 14.41
CA ARG A 131 -7.57 -18.13 15.38
C ARG A 131 -6.50 -18.13 16.48
N GLU A 132 -5.23 -17.95 16.12
CA GLU A 132 -4.12 -17.82 17.09
C GLU A 132 -4.34 -16.63 18.04
N MET A 133 -4.83 -15.49 17.53
CA MET A 133 -5.20 -14.34 18.36
C MET A 133 -6.35 -14.66 19.32
N CYS A 134 -7.39 -15.35 18.84
CA CYS A 134 -8.52 -15.73 19.68
C CYS A 134 -8.11 -16.65 20.84
N PHE A 135 -7.26 -17.64 20.60
CA PHE A 135 -6.77 -18.51 21.68
C PHE A 135 -5.97 -17.75 22.72
N LYS A 136 -5.09 -16.83 22.30
CA LYS A 136 -4.36 -15.95 23.23
C LYS A 136 -5.29 -15.06 24.05
N LEU A 137 -6.40 -14.61 23.45
CA LEU A 137 -7.40 -13.83 24.16
C LEU A 137 -8.16 -14.66 25.20
N ILE A 138 -8.43 -15.94 24.90
CA ILE A 138 -9.01 -16.88 25.87
C ILE A 138 -8.03 -17.12 27.03
N GLU A 139 -6.75 -17.40 26.74
CA GLU A 139 -5.71 -17.55 27.77
C GLU A 139 -5.59 -16.29 28.65
N LEU A 140 -5.62 -15.11 28.04
CA LEU A 140 -5.59 -13.84 28.76
C LEU A 140 -6.82 -13.65 29.66
N ARG A 141 -8.01 -14.05 29.19
CA ARG A 141 -9.23 -14.01 30.00
C ARG A 141 -9.09 -14.87 31.26
N GLU A 142 -8.56 -16.08 31.13
CA GLU A 142 -8.35 -16.95 32.31
C GLU A 142 -7.38 -16.30 33.29
N ALA A 143 -6.26 -15.72 32.81
CA ALA A 143 -5.35 -14.97 33.68
C ALA A 143 -6.01 -13.74 34.36
N MET A 144 -6.97 -13.09 33.70
CA MET A 144 -7.75 -12.00 34.30
C MET A 144 -8.73 -12.50 35.37
N LEU A 145 -9.27 -13.71 35.22
CA LEU A 145 -10.11 -14.35 36.25
C LEU A 145 -9.27 -14.72 37.47
N ASP A 146 -8.12 -15.37 37.27
CA ASP A 146 -7.19 -15.74 38.34
C ASP A 146 -6.76 -14.50 39.14
N TYR A 147 -6.45 -13.39 38.44
CA TYR A 147 -6.12 -12.13 39.09
C TYR A 147 -7.30 -11.57 39.89
N SER A 148 -8.52 -11.67 39.34
CA SER A 148 -9.74 -11.23 40.02
C SER A 148 -10.00 -12.06 41.29
N GLU A 149 -9.76 -13.37 41.26
CA GLU A 149 -9.84 -14.25 42.43
C GLU A 149 -8.81 -13.91 43.51
N LEU A 150 -7.59 -13.56 43.12
CA LEU A 150 -6.58 -13.06 44.06
C LEU A 150 -7.04 -11.76 44.74
N VAL A 151 -7.59 -10.82 43.96
CA VAL A 151 -8.15 -9.57 44.49
C VAL A 151 -9.33 -9.83 45.43
N ASP A 152 -10.23 -10.73 45.03
CA ASP A 152 -11.38 -11.15 45.85
C ASP A 152 -10.90 -11.76 47.18
N SER A 153 -9.80 -12.54 47.16
CA SER A 153 -9.18 -13.11 48.36
C SER A 153 -8.58 -12.06 49.29
N PHE A 154 -7.89 -11.03 48.77
CA PHE A 154 -7.44 -9.91 49.60
C PHE A 154 -8.59 -9.16 50.24
N ASN A 155 -9.66 -8.92 49.47
CA ASN A 155 -10.83 -8.22 49.97
C ASN A 155 -11.57 -9.03 51.05
N ALA A 156 -11.65 -10.36 50.90
CA ALA A 156 -12.28 -11.25 51.88
C ALA A 156 -11.57 -11.26 53.25
N GLU A 157 -10.25 -11.05 53.25
CA GLU A 157 -9.42 -10.94 54.46
C GLU A 157 -9.25 -9.49 54.95
N ASP A 158 -10.03 -8.55 54.40
CA ASP A 158 -9.95 -7.10 54.68
C ASP A 158 -8.54 -6.50 54.49
N ILE A 159 -7.74 -7.06 53.57
CA ILE A 159 -6.37 -6.64 53.30
C ILE A 159 -6.36 -5.45 52.34
N ALA A 160 -5.76 -4.35 52.77
CA ALA A 160 -5.51 -3.17 51.94
C ALA A 160 -4.40 -3.42 50.89
N TRP A 161 -4.76 -4.09 49.79
CA TRP A 161 -3.85 -4.50 48.72
C TRP A 161 -3.51 -3.38 47.71
N SER A 162 -4.01 -2.16 47.90
CA SER A 162 -3.71 -0.99 47.05
C SER A 162 -2.22 -0.67 46.92
N ARG A 163 -1.41 -1.09 47.90
CA ARG A 163 0.07 -0.98 47.86
C ARG A 163 0.73 -1.85 46.79
N LEU A 164 0.04 -2.86 46.26
CA LEU A 164 0.54 -3.72 45.19
C LEU A 164 0.40 -3.10 43.79
N SER A 165 -0.10 -1.86 43.69
CA SER A 165 -0.36 -1.17 42.42
C SER A 165 -1.26 -2.02 41.49
N PRO A 166 -2.58 -2.09 41.78
CA PRO A 166 -3.54 -2.84 41.00
C PRO A 166 -3.42 -2.56 39.49
N SER A 167 -3.33 -3.61 38.67
CA SER A 167 -3.11 -3.51 37.22
C SER A 167 -4.13 -4.31 36.41
N GLN A 168 -5.41 -4.10 36.70
CA GLN A 168 -6.50 -4.74 35.95
C GLN A 168 -6.55 -4.26 34.49
N LEU A 169 -6.66 -5.21 33.56
CA LEU A 169 -6.73 -4.91 32.13
C LEU A 169 -8.17 -4.55 31.71
N LEU A 170 -8.60 -3.33 32.04
CA LEU A 170 -9.99 -2.88 31.82
C LEU A 170 -10.39 -2.70 30.35
N VAL A 171 -9.41 -2.56 29.44
CA VAL A 171 -9.68 -2.34 27.99
C VAL A 171 -10.45 -3.49 27.34
N LEU A 172 -10.36 -4.70 27.90
CA LEU A 172 -11.07 -5.88 27.40
C LEU A 172 -12.42 -6.09 28.09
N GLY A 173 -12.80 -5.21 29.01
CA GLY A 173 -13.98 -5.33 29.85
C GLY A 173 -13.81 -6.34 30.99
N ASN A 174 -14.91 -6.65 31.66
CA ASN A 174 -14.94 -7.60 32.76
C ASN A 174 -14.89 -9.04 32.20
N PRO A 175 -13.95 -9.91 32.63
CA PRO A 175 -13.81 -11.28 32.10
C PRO A 175 -15.01 -12.20 32.43
N ARG A 176 -15.83 -11.83 33.43
CA ARG A 176 -17.07 -12.52 33.80
C ARG A 176 -18.29 -11.99 33.03
N ASP A 177 -18.18 -10.85 32.37
CA ASP A 177 -19.27 -10.24 31.63
C ASP A 177 -19.35 -10.80 30.19
N ARG A 178 -20.53 -11.31 29.82
CA ARG A 178 -20.84 -11.74 28.46
C ARG A 178 -20.81 -10.58 27.48
N GLN A 179 -21.04 -9.33 27.89
CA GLN A 179 -21.00 -8.16 27.00
C GLN A 179 -19.64 -7.46 26.97
N SER A 180 -18.61 -8.06 27.58
CA SER A 180 -17.24 -7.53 27.48
C SER A 180 -16.72 -7.53 26.03
N GLU A 181 -15.80 -6.61 25.74
CA GLU A 181 -15.17 -6.50 24.42
C GLU A 181 -14.50 -7.81 24.00
N ALA A 182 -13.84 -8.50 24.94
CA ALA A 182 -13.27 -9.82 24.67
C ALA A 182 -14.33 -10.86 24.30
N ALA A 183 -15.44 -10.91 25.02
CA ALA A 183 -16.53 -11.84 24.74
C ALA A 183 -17.22 -11.54 23.40
N LEU A 184 -17.45 -10.26 23.09
CA LEU A 184 -18.02 -9.82 21.81
C LEU A 184 -17.11 -10.21 20.63
N TYR A 185 -15.81 -9.98 20.76
CA TYR A 185 -14.83 -10.36 19.74
C TYR A 185 -14.80 -11.88 19.50
N LEU A 186 -14.77 -12.69 20.56
CA LEU A 186 -14.75 -14.15 20.44
C LEU A 186 -16.03 -14.69 19.78
N ARG A 187 -17.20 -14.15 20.12
CA ARG A 187 -18.46 -14.52 19.44
C ARG A 187 -18.48 -14.08 17.98
N ALA A 188 -17.93 -12.91 17.65
CA ALA A 188 -17.79 -12.46 16.27
C ALA A 188 -16.86 -13.39 15.48
N ALA A 189 -15.79 -13.88 16.10
CA ALA A 189 -14.88 -14.86 15.51
C ALA A 189 -15.58 -16.20 15.23
N VAL A 190 -16.47 -16.66 16.12
CA VAL A 190 -17.29 -17.85 15.86
C VAL A 190 -18.26 -17.61 14.69
N LYS A 191 -19.00 -16.49 14.69
CA LYS A 191 -19.92 -16.14 13.59
C LYS A 191 -19.21 -16.07 12.24
N SER A 192 -17.94 -15.67 12.23
CA SER A 192 -17.10 -15.55 11.03
C SER A 192 -16.40 -16.86 10.66
N GLY A 193 -16.57 -17.93 11.44
CA GLY A 193 -15.97 -19.25 11.18
C GLY A 193 -14.46 -19.34 11.49
N PHE A 194 -13.92 -18.44 12.32
CA PHE A 194 -12.53 -18.52 12.79
C PHE A 194 -12.37 -19.41 14.04
N LEU A 195 -13.45 -19.55 14.81
CA LEU A 195 -13.55 -20.41 15.98
C LEU A 195 -14.80 -21.27 15.91
N ASP A 196 -14.76 -22.44 16.54
CA ASP A 196 -15.96 -23.22 16.83
C ASP A 196 -16.59 -22.73 18.14
N GLN A 197 -17.92 -22.81 18.23
CA GLN A 197 -18.67 -22.42 19.43
C GLN A 197 -18.17 -23.14 20.69
N LYS A 198 -17.70 -24.38 20.55
CA LYS A 198 -17.18 -25.22 21.63
C LYS A 198 -15.84 -24.72 22.20
N GLU A 199 -15.10 -23.94 21.42
CA GLU A 199 -13.78 -23.43 21.80
C GLU A 199 -13.87 -22.15 22.63
N VAL A 200 -15.03 -21.47 22.58
CA VAL A 200 -15.29 -20.31 23.44
C VAL A 200 -15.77 -20.81 24.82
N PRO A 201 -15.19 -20.31 25.93
CA PRO A 201 -15.62 -20.65 27.28
C PRO A 201 -17.13 -20.42 27.48
N GLU A 202 -17.80 -21.39 28.08
CA GLU A 202 -19.27 -21.39 28.24
C GLU A 202 -19.81 -20.13 28.92
N ALA A 203 -19.06 -19.60 29.89
CA ALA A 203 -19.38 -18.38 30.63
C ALA A 203 -19.56 -17.14 29.73
N ILE A 204 -18.86 -17.07 28.60
CA ILE A 204 -18.88 -15.90 27.69
C ILE A 204 -19.40 -16.21 26.28
N ARG A 205 -19.74 -17.48 26.05
CA ARG A 205 -20.38 -17.98 24.84
C ARG A 205 -21.70 -17.26 24.53
#